data_AF-A0A533XSD1-F1
#
_entry.id   AF-A0A533XSD1-F1
#
_cell.length_a   1.000
_cell.length_b   1.000
_cell.length_c   1.000
_cell.angle_alpha   90.00
_cell.angle_beta   90.00
_cell.angle_gamma   90.00
#
_symmetry.space_group_name_H-M   'P 1'
#
loop_
_entity.id
_entity.type
_entity.pdbx_description
1 polymer ?
#
loop_
_entity_poly.entity_id
_entity_poly.type
_entity_poly.pdbx_seq_one_letter_code
_entity_poly.pdbx_strand_id
1 'polypeptide(L)'
;MLRNAKPSPRTAEKAGRTVHTGQRQRPLPSDKTLYNRLGELARFIDETMRKLGELTTPLAGSTSHLPQASQALTDLVTMTEEGTHRVMDLTEVLLENHKRFSAGLNVIQVSLAESEQDYVGVVAQAAGLTEMVAANQKALLDILTTLSFQDLVGQRIKKVVDILAKVQTRLLDLVVHFGERSVSKDADTGSAVVLLKELEQVKTSIKQDVVDELLKQHGF
;
A
#
# COMPACT_ATOMS: atom_id res chain seq x y z
N MET A 1 55.29 -106.52 15.10
CA MET A 1 55.87 -106.41 13.74
C MET A 1 55.54 -105.01 13.22
N LEU A 2 56.46 -104.04 13.32
CA LEU A 2 57.46 -103.65 12.32
C LEU A 2 56.90 -103.24 10.94
N ARG A 3 57.02 -101.92 10.68
CA ARG A 3 57.47 -101.24 9.46
C ARG A 3 56.52 -101.06 8.25
N ASN A 4 56.16 -99.78 8.05
CA ASN A 4 56.38 -98.92 6.87
C ASN A 4 56.37 -99.56 5.46
N ALA A 5 55.54 -98.98 4.58
CA ALA A 5 56.00 -98.50 3.27
C ALA A 5 55.03 -97.46 2.68
N LYS A 6 55.54 -96.25 2.44
CA LYS A 6 55.01 -95.21 1.53
C LYS A 6 55.26 -95.66 0.08
N PRO A 7 54.57 -95.15 -0.97
CA PRO A 7 54.87 -93.79 -1.46
C PRO A 7 53.68 -93.01 -2.08
N SER A 8 53.82 -91.68 -2.15
CA SER A 8 53.11 -90.78 -3.08
C SER A 8 54.02 -90.52 -4.30
N PRO A 9 53.52 -89.99 -5.45
CA PRO A 9 53.54 -88.51 -5.61
C PRO A 9 52.51 -87.86 -6.57
N ARG A 10 52.23 -86.56 -6.32
CA ARG A 10 51.88 -85.46 -7.26
C ARG A 10 50.56 -85.58 -8.04
N THR A 11 49.64 -84.61 -8.02
CA THR A 11 49.74 -83.19 -8.46
C THR A 11 48.48 -82.49 -7.93
N ALA A 12 48.51 -81.38 -7.19
CA ALA A 12 48.50 -80.00 -7.69
C ALA A 12 48.80 -79.10 -6.47
N GLU A 13 49.87 -78.30 -6.47
CA GLU A 13 49.93 -76.96 -7.05
C GLU A 13 49.77 -75.89 -5.95
N LYS A 14 50.94 -75.34 -5.57
CA LYS A 14 51.29 -73.92 -5.31
C LYS A 14 50.33 -73.06 -4.46
N ALA A 15 50.74 -72.12 -3.64
CA ALA A 15 52.04 -71.59 -3.21
C ALA A 15 51.73 -70.77 -1.95
N GLY A 16 52.74 -70.56 -1.10
CA GLY A 16 52.56 -69.95 0.21
C GLY A 16 52.45 -68.43 0.24
N ARG A 17 52.36 -67.98 1.50
CA ARG A 17 52.89 -66.74 2.07
C ARG A 17 51.95 -65.52 2.08
N THR A 18 51.68 -65.09 3.32
CA THR A 18 51.32 -63.76 3.81
C THR A 18 51.57 -62.60 2.83
N VAL A 19 50.59 -61.71 2.57
CA VAL A 19 50.37 -60.35 3.16
C VAL A 19 49.06 -59.72 2.58
N HIS A 20 48.33 -58.97 3.42
CA HIS A 20 47.57 -57.72 3.14
C HIS A 20 46.31 -57.62 2.22
N THR A 21 45.24 -57.11 2.86
CA THR A 21 44.21 -56.12 2.40
C THR A 21 43.08 -56.50 1.42
N GLY A 22 41.84 -56.19 1.83
CA GLY A 22 40.74 -55.83 0.91
C GLY A 22 39.31 -56.13 1.39
N GLN A 23 38.64 -55.12 1.98
CA GLN A 23 37.20 -54.75 1.85
C GLN A 23 36.11 -55.84 1.89
N ARG A 24 35.00 -55.79 2.64
CA ARG A 24 34.05 -54.71 2.98
C ARG A 24 33.01 -55.31 3.93
N GLN A 25 32.66 -54.62 5.01
CA GLN A 25 31.27 -54.40 5.42
C GLN A 25 31.30 -53.25 6.44
N ARG A 26 31.05 -52.05 5.91
CA ARG A 26 30.84 -50.84 6.69
C ARG A 26 29.56 -51.08 7.54
N PRO A 27 29.57 -50.93 8.87
CA PRO A 27 28.35 -51.05 9.64
C PRO A 27 27.36 -50.01 9.10
N LEU A 28 26.12 -50.45 8.82
CA LEU A 28 25.04 -49.59 8.38
C LEU A 28 24.96 -48.38 9.32
N PRO A 29 24.85 -47.14 8.79
CA PRO A 29 24.68 -45.97 9.63
C PRO A 29 23.45 -46.21 10.50
N SER A 30 23.65 -46.21 11.82
CA SER A 30 22.66 -46.69 12.78
C SER A 30 21.33 -45.98 12.55
N ASP A 31 20.23 -46.72 12.52
CA ASP A 31 18.86 -46.18 12.40
C ASP A 31 18.62 -44.97 13.30
N LYS A 32 19.20 -44.96 14.51
CA LYS A 32 19.17 -43.80 15.43
C LYS A 32 19.68 -42.49 14.81
N THR A 33 20.69 -42.53 13.95
CA THR A 33 21.23 -41.34 13.27
C THR A 33 20.30 -40.83 12.16
N LEU A 34 19.59 -41.71 11.46
CA LEU A 34 18.56 -41.35 10.49
C LEU A 34 17.30 -40.83 11.19
N TYR A 35 16.86 -41.49 12.26
CA TYR A 35 15.74 -41.04 13.09
C TYR A 35 16.04 -39.69 13.78
N ASN A 36 17.27 -39.45 14.23
CA ASN A 36 17.68 -38.14 14.77
C ASN A 36 17.66 -37.05 13.69
N ARG A 37 18.21 -37.30 12.51
CA ARG A 37 18.20 -36.33 11.40
C ARG A 37 16.78 -36.05 10.90
N LEU A 38 15.92 -37.06 10.88
CA LEU A 38 14.51 -36.90 10.54
C LEU A 38 13.76 -36.11 11.61
N GLY A 39 14.09 -36.33 12.89
CA GLY A 39 13.56 -35.54 14.01
C GLY A 39 14.04 -34.08 14.01
N GLU A 40 15.30 -33.83 13.65
CA GLU A 40 15.84 -32.48 13.45
C GLU A 40 15.16 -31.78 12.26
N LEU A 41 14.97 -32.49 11.14
CA LEU A 41 14.25 -31.97 9.99
C LEU A 41 12.77 -31.69 10.30
N ALA A 42 12.11 -32.56 11.05
CA ALA A 42 10.73 -32.36 11.48
C ALA A 42 10.60 -31.13 12.41
N ARG A 43 11.53 -30.96 13.36
CA ARG A 43 11.59 -29.75 14.20
C ARG A 43 11.90 -28.50 13.39
N PHE A 44 12.78 -28.60 12.40
CA PHE A 44 13.09 -27.50 11.49
C PHE A 44 11.86 -27.10 10.66
N ILE A 45 11.11 -28.08 10.12
CA ILE A 45 9.86 -27.83 9.38
C ILE A 45 8.81 -27.21 10.31
N ASP A 46 8.62 -27.76 11.51
CA ASP A 46 7.64 -27.24 12.48
C ASP A 46 7.98 -25.80 12.92
N GLU A 47 9.26 -25.53 13.16
CA GLU A 47 9.72 -24.18 13.51
C GLU A 47 9.59 -23.22 12.32
N THR A 48 9.80 -23.68 11.09
CA THR A 48 9.60 -22.87 9.88
C THR A 48 8.12 -22.60 9.61
N MET A 49 7.25 -23.59 9.81
CA MET A 49 5.79 -23.45 9.74
C MET A 49 5.27 -22.48 10.79
N ARG A 50 5.79 -22.55 12.02
CA ARG A 50 5.45 -21.60 13.08
C ARG A 50 5.92 -20.18 12.74
N LYS A 51 7.14 -20.03 12.22
CA LYS A 51 7.69 -18.74 11.72
C LYS A 51 6.85 -18.17 10.58
N LEU A 52 6.34 -19.01 9.69
CA LEU A 52 5.47 -18.59 8.59
C LEU A 52 4.05 -18.22 9.08
N GLY A 53 3.54 -18.90 10.11
CA GLY A 53 2.30 -18.51 10.80
C GLY A 53 2.41 -17.18 11.55
N GLU A 54 3.57 -16.90 12.15
CA GLU A 54 3.87 -15.62 12.79
C GLU A 54 3.93 -14.47 11.75
N LEU A 55 4.31 -14.74 10.50
CA LEU A 55 4.33 -13.79 9.37
C LEU A 55 2.95 -13.46 8.79
N THR A 56 2.08 -14.47 8.67
CA THR A 56 0.76 -14.29 8.04
C THR A 56 -0.17 -13.46 8.91
N THR A 57 0.03 -13.45 10.23
CA THR A 57 -0.88 -12.76 11.16
C THR A 57 -0.80 -11.21 11.04
N PRO A 58 0.39 -10.56 11.06
CA PRO A 58 0.52 -9.11 10.84
C PRO A 58 0.21 -8.67 9.40
N LEU A 59 0.53 -9.53 8.42
CA LEU A 59 0.31 -9.24 7.01
C LEU A 59 -1.19 -9.34 6.65
N ALA A 60 -1.90 -10.37 7.12
CA ALA A 60 -3.34 -10.50 6.94
C ALA A 60 -4.12 -9.32 7.56
N GLY A 61 -3.67 -8.82 8.73
CA GLY A 61 -4.22 -7.63 9.37
C GLY A 61 -3.91 -6.31 8.63
N SER A 62 -3.04 -6.33 7.61
CA SER A 62 -2.70 -5.16 6.78
C SER A 62 -3.46 -5.20 5.45
N THR A 63 -3.67 -6.39 4.88
CA THR A 63 -4.56 -6.61 3.74
C THR A 63 -5.99 -6.18 4.02
N SER A 64 -6.44 -6.18 5.28
CA SER A 64 -7.79 -5.72 5.65
C SER A 64 -7.99 -4.20 5.50
N HIS A 65 -6.92 -3.39 5.53
CA HIS A 65 -7.02 -1.93 5.42
C HIS A 65 -6.91 -1.43 3.98
N LEU A 66 -6.31 -2.20 3.07
CA LEU A 66 -6.21 -1.81 1.65
C LEU A 66 -7.58 -1.66 0.96
N PRO A 67 -8.57 -2.56 1.18
CA PRO A 67 -9.93 -2.35 0.69
C PRO A 67 -10.57 -1.05 1.21
N GLN A 68 -10.26 -0.64 2.44
CA GLN A 68 -10.78 0.60 3.02
C GLN A 68 -10.17 1.84 2.34
N ALA A 69 -8.88 1.80 2.00
CA ALA A 69 -8.24 2.86 1.23
C ALA A 69 -8.79 2.91 -0.20
N SER A 70 -8.99 1.75 -0.84
CA SER A 70 -9.62 1.66 -2.15
C SER A 70 -11.02 2.26 -2.14
N GLN A 71 -11.85 1.91 -1.14
CA GLN A 71 -13.18 2.50 -1.00
C GLN A 71 -13.11 4.01 -0.78
N ALA A 72 -12.18 4.49 0.05
CA ALA A 72 -12.02 5.93 0.25
C ALA A 72 -11.61 6.67 -1.03
N LEU A 73 -10.83 6.05 -1.90
CA LEU A 73 -10.50 6.60 -3.24
C LEU A 73 -11.70 6.57 -4.18
N THR A 74 -12.52 5.51 -4.16
CA THR A 74 -13.77 5.45 -4.93
C THR A 74 -14.74 6.53 -4.49
N ASP A 75 -14.96 6.67 -3.18
CA ASP A 75 -15.80 7.72 -2.61
C ASP A 75 -15.28 9.11 -3.02
N LEU A 76 -13.96 9.31 -3.01
CA LEU A 76 -13.34 10.56 -3.44
C LEU A 76 -13.69 10.89 -4.89
N VAL A 77 -13.60 9.92 -5.81
CA VAL A 77 -13.96 10.12 -7.21
C VAL A 77 -15.42 10.55 -7.33
N THR A 78 -16.34 9.83 -6.69
CA THR A 78 -17.77 10.15 -6.72
C THR A 78 -18.06 11.54 -6.16
N MET A 79 -17.50 11.89 -5.00
CA MET A 79 -17.72 13.20 -4.37
C MET A 79 -17.16 14.35 -5.21
N THR A 80 -16.02 14.11 -5.88
CA THR A 80 -15.43 15.11 -6.78
C THR A 80 -16.27 15.28 -8.03
N GLU A 81 -16.79 14.19 -8.60
CA GLU A 81 -17.67 14.20 -9.75
C GLU A 81 -18.97 14.96 -9.43
N GLU A 82 -19.68 14.56 -8.37
CA GLU A 82 -20.94 15.19 -7.95
C GLU A 82 -20.75 16.69 -7.63
N GLY A 83 -19.70 17.01 -6.87
CA GLY A 83 -19.38 18.40 -6.52
C GLY A 83 -19.08 19.26 -7.74
N THR A 84 -18.27 18.73 -8.67
CA THR A 84 -17.92 19.44 -9.91
C THR A 84 -19.13 19.62 -10.82
N HIS A 85 -19.94 18.57 -10.98
CA HIS A 85 -21.16 18.63 -11.80
C HIS A 85 -22.12 19.68 -11.26
N ARG A 86 -22.29 19.73 -9.94
CA ARG A 86 -23.17 20.70 -9.30
C ARG A 86 -22.68 22.14 -9.46
N VAL A 87 -21.37 22.37 -9.37
CA VAL A 87 -20.78 23.69 -9.65
C VAL A 87 -20.98 24.09 -11.11
N MET A 88 -20.84 23.13 -12.05
CA MET A 88 -21.07 23.36 -13.47
C MET A 88 -22.51 23.77 -13.76
N ASP A 89 -23.49 23.03 -13.23
CA ASP A 89 -24.92 23.34 -13.40
C ASP A 89 -25.25 24.77 -12.92
N LEU A 90 -24.74 25.15 -11.74
CA LEU A 90 -24.96 26.50 -11.19
C LEU A 90 -24.27 27.59 -12.02
N THR A 91 -23.09 27.27 -12.57
CA THR A 91 -22.36 28.19 -13.45
C THR A 91 -23.06 28.38 -14.78
N GLU A 92 -23.68 27.34 -15.34
CA GLU A 92 -24.51 27.44 -16.55
C GLU A 92 -25.72 28.35 -16.33
N VAL A 93 -26.41 28.19 -15.20
CA VAL A 93 -27.53 29.07 -14.81
C VAL A 93 -27.07 30.52 -14.71
N LEU A 94 -25.91 30.77 -14.07
CA LEU A 94 -25.33 32.11 -13.98
C LEU A 94 -25.02 32.70 -15.34
N LEU A 95 -24.47 31.91 -16.26
CA LEU A 95 -24.12 32.36 -17.60
C LEU A 95 -25.36 32.71 -18.43
N GLU A 96 -26.42 31.91 -18.33
CA GLU A 96 -27.70 32.16 -18.99
C GLU A 96 -28.37 33.42 -18.43
N ASN A 97 -28.41 33.57 -17.10
CA ASN A 97 -28.92 34.77 -16.45
C ASN A 97 -28.10 36.00 -16.85
N HIS A 98 -26.77 35.89 -16.98
CA HIS A 98 -25.92 36.99 -17.42
C HIS A 98 -26.24 37.44 -18.85
N LYS A 99 -26.49 36.50 -19.78
CA LYS A 99 -26.93 36.83 -21.15
C LYS A 99 -28.25 37.59 -21.14
N ARG A 100 -29.24 37.10 -20.38
CA ARG A 100 -30.55 37.76 -20.23
C ARG A 100 -30.43 39.14 -19.60
N PHE A 101 -29.58 39.27 -18.59
CA PHE A 101 -29.31 40.53 -17.91
C PHE A 101 -28.71 41.56 -18.87
N SER A 102 -27.71 41.17 -19.66
CA SER A 102 -27.10 42.04 -20.68
C SER A 102 -28.09 42.44 -21.79
N ALA A 103 -28.89 41.49 -22.28
CA ALA A 103 -29.94 41.80 -23.26
C ALA A 103 -30.98 42.77 -22.69
N GLY A 104 -31.40 42.58 -21.43
CA GLY A 104 -32.36 43.47 -20.79
C GLY A 104 -31.81 44.87 -20.54
N LEU A 105 -30.52 45.01 -20.20
CA LEU A 105 -29.86 46.32 -20.12
C LEU A 105 -29.83 47.02 -21.49
N ASN A 106 -29.56 46.30 -22.57
CA ASN A 106 -29.57 46.88 -23.91
C ASN A 106 -30.97 47.39 -24.31
N VAL A 107 -32.04 46.65 -23.96
CA VAL A 107 -33.42 47.11 -24.18
C VAL A 107 -33.67 48.42 -23.44
N ILE A 108 -33.31 48.51 -22.16
CA ILE A 108 -33.44 49.75 -21.38
C ILE A 108 -32.65 50.90 -22.02
N GLN A 109 -31.42 50.63 -22.48
CA GLN A 109 -30.57 51.63 -23.12
C GLN A 109 -31.19 52.18 -24.41
N VAL A 110 -31.76 51.32 -25.26
CA VAL A 110 -32.45 51.74 -26.49
C VAL A 110 -33.71 52.52 -26.16
N SER A 111 -34.55 52.03 -25.26
CA SER A 111 -35.79 52.69 -24.84
C SER A 111 -35.56 54.06 -24.19
N LEU A 112 -34.40 54.30 -23.57
CA LEU A 112 -34.04 55.62 -23.02
C LEU A 112 -33.40 56.54 -24.06
N ALA A 113 -32.76 56.00 -25.10
CA ALA A 113 -32.09 56.76 -26.14
C ALA A 113 -33.07 57.24 -27.23
N GLU A 114 -34.01 56.39 -27.60
CA GLU A 114 -35.15 56.78 -28.42
C GLU A 114 -36.11 57.57 -27.51
N SER A 115 -36.43 58.83 -27.83
CA SER A 115 -37.26 59.70 -26.98
C SER A 115 -38.73 59.24 -26.81
N GLU A 116 -39.03 57.97 -27.03
CA GLU A 116 -40.29 57.33 -26.62
C GLU A 116 -40.26 57.14 -25.10
N GLN A 117 -41.07 57.93 -24.39
CA GLN A 117 -41.21 57.91 -22.93
C GLN A 117 -41.95 56.64 -22.43
N ASP A 118 -41.48 55.43 -22.77
CA ASP A 118 -41.97 54.19 -22.14
C ASP A 118 -41.27 53.94 -20.79
N TYR A 119 -41.49 54.86 -19.85
CA TYR A 119 -40.96 54.72 -18.50
C TYR A 119 -41.52 53.49 -17.78
N VAL A 120 -42.76 53.07 -18.11
CA VAL A 120 -43.40 51.91 -17.48
C VAL A 120 -42.69 50.62 -17.91
N GLY A 121 -42.43 50.44 -19.21
CA GLY A 121 -41.67 49.32 -19.73
C GLY A 121 -40.24 49.27 -19.18
N VAL A 122 -39.56 50.43 -19.11
CA VAL A 122 -38.21 50.52 -18.53
C VAL A 122 -38.19 50.12 -17.05
N VAL A 123 -39.16 50.59 -16.25
CA VAL A 123 -39.26 50.22 -14.83
C VAL A 123 -39.54 48.74 -14.66
N ALA A 124 -40.44 48.16 -15.47
CA ALA A 124 -40.72 46.72 -15.45
C ALA A 124 -39.47 45.89 -15.82
N GLN A 125 -38.72 46.31 -16.85
CA GLN A 125 -37.49 45.66 -17.25
C GLN A 125 -36.41 45.75 -16.16
N ALA A 126 -36.24 46.92 -15.53
CA ALA A 126 -35.31 47.13 -14.43
C ALA A 126 -35.66 46.26 -13.19
N ALA A 127 -36.94 46.08 -12.89
CA ALA A 127 -37.39 45.18 -11.84
C ALA A 127 -36.99 43.73 -12.15
N GLY A 128 -37.22 43.25 -13.38
CA GLY A 128 -36.80 41.91 -13.81
C GLY A 128 -35.28 41.71 -13.74
N LEU A 129 -34.48 42.73 -14.10
CA LEU A 129 -33.03 42.69 -13.93
C LEU A 129 -32.61 42.59 -12.46
N THR A 130 -33.31 43.29 -11.56
CA THR A 130 -33.06 43.23 -10.12
C THR A 130 -33.33 41.82 -9.57
N GLU A 131 -34.40 41.16 -10.02
CA GLU A 131 -34.68 39.76 -9.69
C GLU A 131 -33.59 38.81 -10.20
N MET A 132 -33.08 39.01 -11.42
CA MET A 132 -31.97 38.21 -11.96
C MET A 132 -30.69 38.39 -11.14
N VAL A 133 -30.38 39.60 -10.67
CA VAL A 133 -29.23 39.85 -9.79
C VAL A 133 -29.37 39.09 -8.48
N ALA A 134 -30.56 39.12 -7.87
CA ALA A 134 -30.84 38.37 -6.64
C ALA A 134 -30.73 36.84 -6.87
N ALA A 135 -31.23 36.34 -8.00
CA ALA A 135 -31.11 34.94 -8.39
C ALA A 135 -29.63 34.53 -8.60
N ASN A 136 -28.84 35.38 -9.25
CA ASN A 136 -27.40 35.14 -9.42
C ASN A 136 -26.65 35.14 -8.09
N GLN A 137 -26.96 36.07 -7.18
CA GLN A 137 -26.37 36.08 -5.84
C GLN A 137 -26.67 34.76 -5.11
N LYS A 138 -27.90 34.26 -5.21
CA LYS A 138 -28.26 32.96 -4.63
C LYS A 138 -27.45 31.83 -5.26
N ALA A 139 -27.36 31.76 -6.59
CA ALA A 139 -26.60 30.73 -7.28
C ALA A 139 -25.10 30.75 -6.89
N LEU A 140 -24.51 31.93 -6.70
CA LEU A 140 -23.13 32.08 -6.22
C LEU A 140 -22.96 31.54 -4.79
N LEU A 141 -23.91 31.83 -3.88
CA LEU A 141 -23.90 31.25 -2.53
C LEU A 141 -24.06 29.73 -2.55
N ASP A 142 -24.90 29.21 -3.45
CA ASP A 142 -25.07 27.76 -3.65
C ASP A 142 -23.77 27.13 -4.18
N ILE A 143 -23.01 27.81 -5.06
CA ILE A 143 -21.68 27.36 -5.51
C ILE A 143 -20.72 27.29 -4.32
N LEU A 144 -20.63 28.36 -3.52
CA LEU A 144 -19.76 28.39 -2.33
C LEU A 144 -20.08 27.26 -1.35
N THR A 145 -21.38 27.00 -1.15
CA THR A 145 -21.84 25.88 -0.32
C THR A 145 -21.46 24.55 -0.93
N THR A 146 -21.63 24.39 -2.25
CA THR A 146 -21.28 23.17 -2.98
C THR A 146 -19.78 22.87 -2.87
N LEU A 147 -18.91 23.89 -3.01
CA LEU A 147 -17.45 23.75 -2.89
C LEU A 147 -16.97 23.18 -1.56
N SER A 148 -17.82 23.13 -0.52
CA SER A 148 -17.53 22.41 0.72
C SER A 148 -17.23 20.91 0.51
N PHE A 149 -17.60 20.30 -0.63
CA PHE A 149 -17.20 18.93 -0.98
C PHE A 149 -15.67 18.73 -0.93
N GLN A 150 -14.89 19.81 -1.16
CA GLN A 150 -13.44 19.79 -1.09
C GLN A 150 -12.93 19.37 0.31
N ASP A 151 -13.60 19.80 1.38
CA ASP A 151 -13.21 19.41 2.74
C ASP A 151 -13.36 17.90 2.91
N LEU A 152 -14.48 17.35 2.44
CA LEU A 152 -14.75 15.92 2.51
C LEU A 152 -13.75 15.13 1.65
N VAL A 153 -13.36 15.64 0.48
CA VAL A 153 -12.27 15.09 -0.34
C VAL A 153 -10.96 15.07 0.45
N GLY A 154 -10.60 16.17 1.11
CA GLY A 154 -9.42 16.26 1.98
C GLY A 154 -9.43 15.22 3.09
N GLN A 155 -10.58 15.02 3.75
CA GLN A 155 -10.75 13.99 4.77
C GLN A 155 -10.54 12.57 4.21
N ARG A 156 -11.04 12.28 3.00
CA ARG A 156 -10.81 10.99 2.33
C ARG A 156 -9.34 10.76 1.99
N ILE A 157 -8.66 11.77 1.46
CA ILE A 157 -7.21 11.72 1.19
C ILE A 157 -6.44 11.43 2.48
N LYS A 158 -6.73 12.17 3.55
CA LYS A 158 -6.06 11.96 4.85
C LYS A 158 -6.22 10.53 5.35
N LYS A 159 -7.42 9.97 5.25
CA LYS A 159 -7.68 8.57 5.61
C LYS A 159 -6.87 7.58 4.77
N VAL A 160 -6.74 7.82 3.47
CA VAL A 160 -5.92 6.99 2.57
C VAL A 160 -4.45 7.07 2.98
N VAL A 161 -3.93 8.28 3.21
CA VAL A 161 -2.55 8.52 3.67
C VAL A 161 -2.29 7.79 5.00
N ASP A 162 -3.20 7.90 5.97
CA ASP A 162 -3.08 7.21 7.26
C ASP A 162 -3.05 5.69 7.12
N ILE A 163 -3.85 5.12 6.20
CA ILE A 163 -3.84 3.69 5.92
C ILE A 163 -2.51 3.28 5.30
N LEU A 164 -2.02 4.03 4.31
CA LEU A 164 -0.74 3.77 3.65
C LEU A 164 0.43 3.84 4.64
N ALA A 165 0.45 4.85 5.53
CA ALA A 165 1.46 4.98 6.57
C ALA A 165 1.46 3.79 7.55
N LYS A 166 0.28 3.26 7.89
CA LYS A 166 0.13 2.05 8.73
C LYS A 166 0.66 0.80 8.01
N VAL A 167 0.32 0.62 6.73
CA VAL A 167 0.84 -0.49 5.91
C VAL A 167 2.36 -0.40 5.80
N GLN A 168 2.90 0.77 5.49
CA GLN A 168 4.34 1.01 5.41
C GLN A 168 5.05 0.71 6.73
N THR A 169 4.55 1.21 7.86
CA THR A 169 5.15 0.96 9.18
C THR A 169 5.22 -0.53 9.49
N ARG A 170 4.16 -1.29 9.18
CA ARG A 170 4.11 -2.74 9.43
C ARG A 170 5.01 -3.53 8.50
N LEU A 171 5.12 -3.13 7.23
CA LEU A 171 6.09 -3.72 6.30
C LEU A 171 7.52 -3.45 6.77
N LEU A 172 7.81 -2.25 7.27
CA LEU A 172 9.11 -1.90 7.81
C LEU A 172 9.42 -2.69 9.09
N ASP A 173 8.45 -2.83 10.01
CA ASP A 173 8.59 -3.68 11.19
C ASP A 173 8.84 -5.15 10.79
N LEU A 174 8.17 -5.66 9.74
CA LEU A 174 8.40 -7.00 9.21
C LEU A 174 9.84 -7.17 8.71
N VAL A 175 10.32 -6.22 7.91
CA VAL A 175 11.69 -6.21 7.38
C VAL A 175 12.72 -6.12 8.50
N VAL A 176 12.49 -5.28 9.51
CA VAL A 176 13.36 -5.11 10.68
C VAL A 176 13.45 -6.39 11.51
N HIS A 177 12.31 -6.98 11.89
CA HIS A 177 12.28 -8.21 12.70
C HIS A 177 12.95 -9.39 11.97
N PHE A 178 12.82 -9.49 10.65
CA PHE A 178 13.49 -10.53 9.86
C PHE A 178 14.96 -10.22 9.59
N GLY A 179 15.31 -8.95 9.38
CA GLY A 179 16.67 -8.48 9.24
C GLY A 179 17.50 -8.79 10.49
N GLU A 180 16.99 -8.46 11.67
CA GLU A 180 17.67 -8.71 12.95
C GLU A 180 17.87 -10.21 13.25
N ARG A 181 16.88 -11.05 12.92
CA ARG A 181 16.96 -12.51 13.12
C ARG A 181 17.79 -13.26 12.07
N SER A 182 17.95 -12.71 10.86
CA SER A 182 18.83 -13.26 9.82
C SER A 182 20.32 -13.04 10.14
N VAL A 183 20.65 -11.89 10.73
CA VAL A 183 22.02 -11.54 11.16
C VAL A 183 22.50 -12.40 12.33
N SER A 184 21.57 -13.04 13.05
CA SER A 184 21.86 -13.85 14.23
C SER A 184 22.52 -15.22 13.93
N LYS A 185 22.75 -15.59 12.66
CA LYS A 185 23.39 -16.90 12.37
C LYS A 185 24.68 -16.88 11.56
N ASP A 186 24.89 -16.07 10.53
CA ASP A 186 26.17 -16.07 9.79
C ASP A 186 26.29 -14.84 8.85
N ALA A 187 26.73 -13.65 9.32
CA ALA A 187 27.29 -12.58 8.48
C ALA A 187 27.69 -11.32 9.26
N ASP A 188 28.71 -10.61 8.76
CA ASP A 188 29.26 -9.32 9.18
C ASP A 188 28.22 -8.32 9.73
N THR A 189 28.17 -8.23 11.06
CA THR A 189 27.20 -7.50 11.88
C THR A 189 27.13 -5.99 11.63
N GLY A 190 28.11 -5.40 10.93
CA GLY A 190 28.18 -3.95 10.69
C GLY A 190 27.16 -3.44 9.67
N SER A 191 26.98 -4.13 8.54
CA SER A 191 26.19 -3.64 7.41
C SER A 191 24.68 -3.69 7.68
N ALA A 192 24.20 -4.77 8.30
CA ALA A 192 22.78 -4.92 8.61
C ALA A 192 22.31 -3.95 9.71
N VAL A 193 23.14 -3.70 10.73
CA VAL A 193 22.84 -2.75 11.81
C VAL A 193 22.81 -1.31 11.29
N VAL A 194 23.66 -0.96 10.32
CA VAL A 194 23.62 0.35 9.65
C VAL A 194 22.34 0.51 8.83
N LEU A 195 21.93 -0.50 8.05
CA LEU A 195 20.68 -0.48 7.29
C LEU A 195 19.43 -0.42 8.20
N LEU A 196 19.46 -1.09 9.35
CA LEU A 196 18.42 -1.02 10.37
C LEU A 196 18.30 0.39 10.96
N LYS A 197 19.43 1.02 11.28
CA LYS A 197 19.49 2.39 11.81
C LYS A 197 19.04 3.43 10.78
N GLU A 198 19.38 3.24 9.51
CA GLU A 198 18.90 4.08 8.40
C GLU A 198 17.37 3.94 8.23
N LEU A 199 16.82 2.73 8.31
CA LEU A 199 15.37 2.51 8.25
C LEU A 199 14.62 3.10 9.45
N GLU A 200 15.18 3.04 10.65
CA GLU A 200 14.62 3.70 11.84
C GLU A 200 14.63 5.22 11.71
N GLN A 201 15.71 5.81 11.18
CA GLN A 201 15.78 7.24 10.90
C GLN A 201 14.74 7.67 9.86
N VAL A 202 14.57 6.89 8.80
CA VAL A 202 13.51 7.13 7.79
C VAL A 202 12.12 7.08 8.43
N LYS A 203 11.86 6.13 9.35
CA LYS A 203 10.59 6.03 10.09
C LYS A 203 10.31 7.27 10.95
N THR A 204 11.34 7.88 11.53
CA THR A 204 11.19 9.10 12.33
C THR A 204 11.04 10.36 11.49
N SER A 205 11.81 10.49 10.41
CA SER A 205 11.75 11.66 9.53
C SER A 205 10.41 11.74 8.80
N ILE A 206 9.89 10.62 8.28
CA ILE A 206 8.60 10.60 7.58
C ILE A 206 7.45 11.00 8.52
N LYS A 207 7.50 10.62 9.80
CA LYS A 207 6.48 11.05 10.77
C LYS A 207 6.53 12.55 11.04
N GLN A 208 7.71 13.15 11.04
CA GLN A 208 7.84 14.60 11.18
C GLN A 208 7.43 15.33 9.89
N ASP A 209 7.83 14.85 8.72
CA ASP A 209 7.46 15.46 7.44
C ASP A 209 5.94 15.47 7.24
N VAL A 210 5.25 14.38 7.61
CA VAL A 210 3.77 14.32 7.53
C VAL A 210 3.11 15.26 8.54
N VAL A 211 3.70 15.44 9.73
CA VAL A 211 3.20 16.40 10.73
C VAL A 211 3.44 17.84 10.28
N ASP A 212 4.61 18.14 9.73
CA ASP A 212 4.99 19.46 9.25
C ASP A 212 4.18 19.87 8.02
N GLU A 213 3.89 18.94 7.11
CA GLU A 213 3.05 19.20 5.94
C GLU A 213 1.58 19.43 6.34
N LEU A 214 1.08 18.70 7.34
CA LEU A 214 -0.23 18.94 7.94
C LEU A 214 -0.33 20.30 8.65
N LEU A 215 0.74 20.74 9.33
CA LEU A 215 0.78 22.07 9.97
C LEU A 215 0.82 23.19 8.92
N LYS A 216 1.62 23.02 7.86
CA LYS A 216 1.70 23.95 6.72
C LYS A 216 0.37 24.13 5.99
N GLN A 217 -0.36 23.04 5.74
CA GLN A 217 -1.64 23.10 5.02
C GLN A 217 -2.76 23.78 5.83
N HIS A 218 -2.63 23.85 7.16
CA HIS A 218 -3.62 24.45 8.05
C HIS A 218 -3.21 25.82 8.63
N GLY A 219 -2.09 26.40 8.15
CA GLY A 219 -1.72 27.79 8.42
C GLY A 219 -1.05 28.06 9.77
N PHE A 220 -0.34 27.08 10.33
CA PHE A 220 0.61 27.28 11.43
C PHE A 220 2.06 27.15 10.96
#